data_AF-A0A2V7G6I7-F1
#
_entry.id   AF-A0A2V7G6I7-F1
#
_cell.length_a   1.000
_cell.length_b   1.000
_cell.length_c   1.000
_cell.angle_alpha   90.00
_cell.angle_beta   90.00
_cell.angle_gamma   90.00
#
_symmetry.space_group_name_H-M   'P 1'
#
loop_
_entity.id
_entity.type
_entity.pdbx_description
1 polymer ?
#
loop_
_entity_poly.entity_id
_entity_poly.type
_entity_poly.pdbx_seq_one_letter_code
_entity_poly.pdbx_strand_id
1 'polypeptide(L)'
;MTICLVTEYFPPHAPGGAEWSTEALARALAERGHRVLVVTPNYGAARREERDGFTVVRFPFPVKRRPGRDTVPARYLANPVFYLYAGLVVARIARREKAALVHVQNKHMLIPGALARALTGVPVITTIRDGSLIDAAPMCLHHGDRMPVDCGVAKLWGECSVEYFDLYVKGRRTRLAAKLAFLHGWLDARLKQRFLRRVDAVVAVSQGILDVYRRSGLLDGVPRLR
;
A
#
# COMPACT_ATOMS: atom_id res chain seq x y z
N MET A 1 19.31 13.19 6.93
CA MET A 1 19.16 11.73 7.19
C MET A 1 18.70 10.99 5.94
N THR A 2 18.91 9.68 5.86
CA THR A 2 18.44 8.83 4.75
C THR A 2 17.01 8.35 4.97
N ILE A 3 16.11 8.60 4.01
CA ILE A 3 14.70 8.20 4.05
C ILE A 3 14.39 7.33 2.85
N CYS A 4 13.89 6.11 3.08
CA CYS A 4 13.45 5.20 2.04
C CYS A 4 11.92 5.23 1.90
N LEU A 5 11.40 5.93 0.89
CA LEU A 5 10.00 5.87 0.51
C LEU A 5 9.74 4.55 -0.24
N VAL A 6 8.85 3.70 0.25
CA VAL A 6 8.54 2.40 -0.37
C VAL A 6 7.11 2.39 -0.89
N THR A 7 6.95 2.06 -2.17
CA THR A 7 5.65 2.11 -2.89
C THR A 7 5.59 1.01 -3.95
N GLU A 8 4.40 0.47 -4.22
CA GLU A 8 4.19 -0.51 -5.29
C GLU A 8 4.24 0.09 -6.70
N TYR A 9 4.03 1.39 -6.83
CA TYR A 9 4.05 2.11 -8.10
C TYR A 9 4.79 3.43 -7.96
N PHE A 10 5.42 3.87 -9.03
CA PHE A 10 6.10 5.16 -9.12
C PHE A 10 6.28 5.55 -10.59
N PRO A 11 6.30 6.85 -10.95
CA PRO A 11 6.50 7.28 -12.33
C PRO A 11 7.73 6.60 -12.96
N PRO A 12 7.66 6.18 -14.23
CA PRO A 12 6.59 6.45 -15.20
C PRO A 12 5.38 5.49 -15.12
N HIS A 13 5.32 4.59 -14.14
CA HIS A 13 4.21 3.68 -13.90
C HIS A 13 3.36 4.21 -12.74
N ALA A 14 2.42 5.10 -13.06
CA ALA A 14 1.65 5.89 -12.09
C ALA A 14 0.13 5.76 -12.33
N PRO A 15 -0.53 4.75 -11.75
CA PRO A 15 -1.98 4.55 -11.89
C PRO A 15 -2.84 5.72 -11.41
N GLY A 16 -2.44 6.41 -10.33
CA GLY A 16 -3.25 7.43 -9.69
C GLY A 16 -2.45 8.49 -8.94
N GLY A 17 -3.12 9.19 -8.02
CA GLY A 17 -2.54 10.31 -7.28
C GLY A 17 -1.53 9.91 -6.20
N ALA A 18 -1.52 8.65 -5.77
CA ALA A 18 -0.60 8.16 -4.75
C ALA A 18 0.87 8.24 -5.21
N GLU A 19 1.12 7.97 -6.48
CA GLU A 19 2.46 7.98 -7.05
C GLU A 19 2.98 9.42 -7.21
N TRP A 20 2.15 10.32 -7.71
CA TRP A 20 2.49 11.74 -7.87
C TRP A 20 2.68 12.44 -6.53
N SER A 21 1.85 12.14 -5.53
CA SER A 21 2.05 12.69 -4.18
C SER A 21 3.30 12.11 -3.50
N THR A 22 3.66 10.85 -3.79
CA THR A 22 4.93 10.27 -3.32
C THR A 22 6.13 10.98 -3.97
N GLU A 23 6.05 11.31 -5.27
CA GLU A 23 7.09 12.07 -5.97
C GLU A 23 7.22 13.50 -5.41
N ALA A 24 6.11 14.18 -5.16
CA ALA A 24 6.10 15.50 -4.53
C ALA A 24 6.72 15.46 -3.13
N LEU A 25 6.38 14.43 -2.33
CA LEU A 25 6.98 14.21 -1.02
C LEU A 25 8.49 13.93 -1.12
N ALA A 26 8.92 13.13 -2.09
CA ALA A 26 10.33 12.81 -2.30
C ALA A 26 11.14 14.08 -2.59
N ARG A 27 10.65 14.93 -3.50
CA ARG A 27 11.24 16.22 -3.85
C ARG A 27 11.30 17.14 -2.62
N ALA A 28 10.18 17.31 -1.92
CA ALA A 28 10.09 18.20 -0.76
C ALA A 28 11.01 17.77 0.42
N LEU A 29 11.25 16.46 0.58
CA LEU A 29 12.21 15.94 1.56
C LEU A 29 13.66 16.15 1.09
N ALA A 30 13.94 15.95 -0.20
CA ALA A 30 15.26 16.19 -0.77
C ALA A 30 15.67 17.68 -0.65
N GLU A 31 14.76 18.60 -0.97
CA GLU A 31 14.94 20.05 -0.82
C GLU A 31 15.23 20.46 0.63
N ARG A 32 14.73 19.70 1.62
CA ARG A 32 15.01 19.88 3.05
C ARG A 32 16.35 19.27 3.49
N GLY A 33 17.19 18.81 2.56
CA GLY A 33 18.51 18.23 2.83
C GLY A 33 18.49 16.77 3.28
N HIS A 34 17.36 16.06 3.11
CA HIS A 34 17.33 14.61 3.35
C HIS A 34 17.85 13.85 2.12
N ARG A 35 18.55 12.73 2.36
CA ARG A 35 18.89 11.79 1.29
C ARG A 35 17.70 10.87 1.06
N VAL A 36 16.98 11.04 -0.04
CA VAL A 36 15.74 10.31 -0.30
C VAL A 36 15.97 9.21 -1.32
N LEU A 37 15.49 8.01 -1.00
CA LEU A 37 15.40 6.90 -1.94
C LEU A 37 13.94 6.48 -2.11
N VAL A 38 13.49 6.34 -3.34
CA VAL A 38 12.20 5.74 -3.67
C VAL A 38 12.44 4.30 -4.12
N VAL A 39 11.87 3.33 -3.41
CA VAL A 39 12.01 1.90 -3.71
C VAL A 39 10.68 1.36 -4.22
N THR A 40 10.70 0.80 -5.43
CA THR A 40 9.48 0.36 -6.14
C THR A 40 9.76 -0.88 -7.01
N PRO A 41 8.77 -1.72 -7.34
CA PRO A 41 8.93 -2.75 -8.36
C PRO A 41 9.35 -2.18 -9.72
N ASN A 42 10.17 -2.91 -10.46
CA ASN A 42 10.57 -2.55 -11.82
C ASN A 42 9.61 -3.12 -12.87
N TYR A 43 8.73 -2.26 -13.38
CA TYR A 43 7.81 -2.59 -14.47
C TYR A 43 8.38 -2.36 -15.87
N GLY A 44 9.67 -2.07 -16.04
CA GLY A 44 10.30 -1.86 -17.35
C GLY A 44 11.00 -0.53 -17.52
N ALA A 45 11.34 0.16 -16.41
CA ALA A 45 12.11 1.40 -16.41
C ALA A 45 13.54 1.17 -15.91
N ALA A 46 14.36 2.23 -15.92
CA ALA A 46 15.72 2.20 -15.40
C ALA A 46 15.75 1.64 -13.97
N ARG A 47 16.65 0.68 -13.72
CA ARG A 47 16.79 0.01 -12.40
C ARG A 47 17.17 1.00 -11.31
N ARG A 48 17.93 2.03 -11.66
CA ARG A 48 18.31 3.11 -10.78
C ARG A 48 18.37 4.39 -11.60
N GLU A 49 17.81 5.46 -11.08
CA GLU A 49 17.91 6.79 -11.67
C GLU A 49 17.93 7.84 -10.57
N GLU A 50 18.64 8.94 -10.82
CA GLU A 50 18.61 10.12 -9.98
C GLU A 50 17.76 11.17 -10.68
N ARG A 51 16.83 11.77 -9.93
CA ARG A 51 15.87 12.74 -10.47
C ARG A 51 15.45 13.68 -9.36
N ASP A 52 15.39 14.98 -9.66
CA ASP A 52 14.79 16.00 -8.78
C ASP A 52 15.30 15.93 -7.32
N GLY A 53 16.60 15.64 -7.13
CA GLY A 53 17.26 15.57 -5.81
C GLY A 53 17.09 14.24 -5.05
N PHE A 54 16.41 13.24 -5.61
CA PHE A 54 16.25 11.92 -5.00
C PHE A 54 16.67 10.78 -5.94
N THR A 55 16.87 9.59 -5.38
CA THR A 55 17.21 8.38 -6.16
C THR A 55 16.02 7.43 -6.22
N VAL A 56 15.63 6.98 -7.41
CA VAL A 56 14.67 5.88 -7.56
C VAL A 56 15.44 4.58 -7.75
N VAL A 57 15.08 3.55 -6.97
CA VAL A 57 15.65 2.21 -7.01
C VAL A 57 14.53 1.22 -7.31
N ARG A 58 14.57 0.65 -8.52
CA ARG A 58 13.56 -0.29 -9.00
C ARG A 58 14.04 -1.73 -8.92
N PHE A 59 13.44 -2.53 -8.05
CA PHE A 59 13.84 -3.92 -7.86
C PHE A 59 13.20 -4.87 -8.89
N PRO A 60 13.83 -6.00 -9.23
CA PRO A 60 13.30 -6.93 -10.22
C PRO A 60 11.85 -7.36 -9.93
N PHE A 61 11.00 -7.31 -10.94
CA PHE A 61 9.61 -7.73 -10.85
C PHE A 61 9.23 -8.51 -12.11
N PRO A 62 8.48 -9.63 -12.00
CA PRO A 62 8.25 -10.55 -13.11
C PRO A 62 7.33 -9.98 -14.19
N VAL A 63 6.57 -8.93 -13.89
CA VAL A 63 5.65 -8.29 -14.84
C VAL A 63 6.23 -6.98 -15.32
N LYS A 64 6.22 -6.78 -16.65
CA LYS A 64 6.58 -5.52 -17.30
C LYS A 64 5.34 -4.85 -17.90
N ARG A 65 5.34 -3.53 -17.92
CA ARG A 65 4.25 -2.67 -18.38
C ARG A 65 4.82 -1.49 -19.14
N ARG A 66 4.04 -0.99 -20.10
CA ARG A 66 4.30 0.30 -20.71
C ARG A 66 4.15 1.40 -19.64
N PRO A 67 4.91 2.50 -19.74
CA PRO A 67 4.62 3.75 -19.02
C PRO A 67 3.14 4.10 -19.08
N GLY A 68 2.58 4.63 -17.99
CA GLY A 68 1.18 5.04 -17.93
C GLY A 68 0.48 4.62 -16.65
N ARG A 69 -0.85 4.47 -16.76
CA ARG A 69 -1.77 4.33 -15.63
C ARG A 69 -2.23 2.88 -15.37
N ASP A 70 -1.71 1.93 -16.12
CA ASP A 70 -2.12 0.54 -16.02
C ASP A 70 -1.62 -0.11 -14.73
N THR A 71 -2.49 -0.87 -14.07
CA THR A 71 -2.15 -1.67 -12.90
C THR A 71 -1.81 -3.12 -13.29
N VAL A 72 -1.17 -3.84 -12.36
CA VAL A 72 -1.07 -5.30 -12.44
C VAL A 72 -2.23 -5.92 -11.67
N PRO A 73 -2.71 -7.11 -12.06
CA PRO A 73 -3.72 -7.81 -11.27
C PRO A 73 -3.28 -7.92 -9.80
N ALA A 74 -4.20 -7.65 -8.87
CA ALA A 74 -3.90 -7.56 -7.44
C ALA A 74 -3.11 -8.77 -6.92
N ARG A 75 -3.39 -9.99 -7.43
CA ARG A 75 -2.67 -11.23 -7.08
C ARG A 75 -1.13 -11.14 -7.18
N TYR A 76 -0.57 -10.26 -8.02
CA TYR A 76 0.88 -10.08 -8.13
C TYR A 76 1.49 -9.33 -6.93
N LEU A 77 0.70 -8.46 -6.29
CA LEU A 77 1.10 -7.64 -5.15
C LEU A 77 0.44 -8.09 -3.84
N ALA A 78 -0.62 -8.89 -3.94
CA ALA A 78 -1.42 -9.37 -2.83
C ALA A 78 -1.19 -10.88 -2.61
N ASN A 79 0.04 -11.26 -2.30
CA ASN A 79 0.38 -12.65 -2.02
C ASN A 79 1.61 -12.77 -1.08
N PRO A 80 1.74 -13.86 -0.32
CA PRO A 80 2.85 -14.05 0.62
C PRO A 80 4.24 -14.04 -0.02
N VAL A 81 4.37 -14.55 -1.25
CA VAL A 81 5.66 -14.60 -1.95
C VAL A 81 6.16 -13.18 -2.24
N PHE A 82 5.28 -12.31 -2.73
CA PHE A 82 5.59 -10.90 -2.95
C PHE A 82 5.94 -10.20 -1.64
N TYR A 83 5.18 -10.44 -0.56
CA TYR A 83 5.46 -9.81 0.74
C TYR A 83 6.84 -10.15 1.27
N LEU A 84 7.20 -11.43 1.24
CA LEU A 84 8.52 -11.88 1.65
C LEU A 84 9.61 -11.30 0.75
N TYR A 85 9.46 -11.43 -0.57
CA TYR A 85 10.44 -10.95 -1.54
C TYR A 85 10.68 -9.44 -1.41
N ALA A 86 9.62 -8.64 -1.46
CA ALA A 86 9.70 -7.19 -1.34
C ALA A 86 10.23 -6.78 0.05
N GLY A 87 9.81 -7.47 1.13
CA GLY A 87 10.32 -7.21 2.48
C GLY A 87 11.84 -7.43 2.60
N LEU A 88 12.36 -8.53 2.02
CA LEU A 88 13.80 -8.81 1.98
C LEU A 88 14.56 -7.78 1.13
N VAL A 89 13.99 -7.35 0.01
CA VAL A 89 14.59 -6.31 -0.85
C VAL A 89 14.64 -4.98 -0.12
N VAL A 90 13.53 -4.55 0.49
CA VAL A 90 13.46 -3.30 1.27
C VAL A 90 14.45 -3.35 2.44
N ALA A 91 14.53 -4.48 3.17
CA ALA A 91 15.50 -4.66 4.25
C ALA A 91 16.95 -4.52 3.76
N ARG A 92 17.29 -5.16 2.63
CA ARG A 92 18.62 -5.09 2.03
C ARG A 92 18.99 -3.66 1.62
N ILE A 93 18.07 -2.96 0.97
CA ILE A 93 18.28 -1.56 0.56
C ILE A 93 18.40 -0.67 1.78
N ALA A 94 17.52 -0.81 2.77
CA ALA A 94 17.55 -0.02 4.00
C ALA A 94 18.90 -0.17 4.74
N ARG A 95 19.43 -1.39 4.86
CA ARG A 95 20.75 -1.62 5.46
C ARG A 95 21.88 -1.03 4.63
N ARG A 96 21.90 -1.29 3.31
CA ARG A 96 22.93 -0.83 2.39
C ARG A 96 23.04 0.70 2.38
N GLU A 97 21.90 1.37 2.36
CA GLU A 97 21.81 2.83 2.25
C GLU A 97 21.81 3.52 3.62
N LYS A 98 21.95 2.75 4.70
CA LYS A 98 21.91 3.23 6.10
C LYS A 98 20.66 4.09 6.34
N ALA A 99 19.51 3.56 5.94
CA ALA A 99 18.22 4.23 6.10
C ALA A 99 17.95 4.50 7.58
N ALA A 100 17.64 5.75 7.90
CA ALA A 100 17.19 6.13 9.23
C ALA A 100 15.67 5.93 9.40
N LEU A 101 14.95 5.85 8.27
CA LEU A 101 13.50 5.66 8.23
C LEU A 101 13.09 4.96 6.93
N VAL A 102 12.17 4.00 7.03
CA VAL A 102 11.41 3.47 5.89
C VAL A 102 9.98 3.99 5.96
N HIS A 103 9.54 4.68 4.92
CA HIS A 103 8.22 5.27 4.85
C HIS A 103 7.38 4.59 3.77
N VAL A 104 6.46 3.72 4.19
CA VAL A 104 5.50 3.03 3.34
C VAL A 104 4.45 4.03 2.85
N GLN A 105 4.28 4.12 1.54
CA GLN A 105 3.35 5.08 0.95
C GLN A 105 1.98 4.49 0.59
N ASN A 106 1.84 3.17 0.52
CA ASN A 106 0.64 2.52 0.03
C ASN A 106 0.45 1.12 0.62
N LYS A 107 -0.78 0.57 0.48
CA LYS A 107 -1.21 -0.67 1.15
C LYS A 107 -0.37 -1.90 0.81
N HIS A 108 0.10 -2.04 -0.44
CA HIS A 108 0.78 -3.27 -0.86
C HIS A 108 2.19 -3.36 -0.28
N MET A 109 2.76 -2.24 0.15
CA MET A 109 4.06 -2.16 0.80
C MET A 109 4.01 -2.16 2.33
N LEU A 110 2.83 -2.23 2.96
CA LEU A 110 2.68 -2.29 4.42
C LEU A 110 3.35 -3.53 5.03
N ILE A 111 3.00 -4.73 4.54
CA ILE A 111 3.59 -5.98 5.04
C ILE A 111 5.09 -6.04 4.71
N PRO A 112 5.54 -5.74 3.47
CA PRO A 112 6.97 -5.60 3.17
C PRO A 112 7.72 -4.66 4.10
N GLY A 113 7.15 -3.48 4.40
CA GLY A 113 7.74 -2.50 5.31
C GLY A 113 7.87 -3.05 6.73
N ALA A 114 6.80 -3.63 7.27
CA ALA A 114 6.81 -4.25 8.60
C ALA A 114 7.79 -5.44 8.71
N LEU A 115 7.94 -6.23 7.65
CA LEU A 115 8.96 -7.28 7.57
C LEU A 115 10.37 -6.67 7.56
N ALA A 116 10.59 -5.62 6.77
CA ALA A 116 11.86 -4.92 6.75
C ALA A 116 12.22 -4.32 8.13
N ARG A 117 11.22 -3.80 8.86
CA ARG A 117 11.39 -3.37 10.26
C ARG A 117 11.91 -4.52 11.13
N ALA A 118 11.22 -5.65 11.11
CA ALA A 118 11.58 -6.82 11.92
C ALA A 118 12.99 -7.33 11.59
N LEU A 119 13.40 -7.24 10.33
CA LEU A 119 14.72 -7.69 9.89
C LEU A 119 15.82 -6.67 10.18
N THR A 120 15.55 -5.37 10.20
CA THR A 120 16.60 -4.34 10.23
C THR A 120 16.63 -3.49 11.49
N GLY A 121 15.54 -3.46 12.26
CA GLY A 121 15.34 -2.51 13.36
C GLY A 121 15.11 -1.06 12.90
N VAL A 122 15.17 -0.76 11.59
CA VAL A 122 14.92 0.58 11.07
C VAL A 122 13.45 0.94 11.29
N PRO A 123 13.13 2.11 11.89
CA PRO A 123 11.76 2.54 12.09
C PRO A 123 10.96 2.59 10.79
N VAL A 124 9.68 2.23 10.87
CA VAL A 124 8.75 2.22 9.74
C VAL A 124 7.53 3.08 10.02
N ILE A 125 7.21 3.96 9.08
CA ILE A 125 5.98 4.78 9.09
C ILE A 125 5.16 4.42 7.86
N THR A 126 3.84 4.30 8.00
CA THR A 126 2.94 4.04 6.86
C THR A 126 1.98 5.20 6.63
N THR A 127 1.82 5.60 5.37
CA THR A 127 0.77 6.52 4.93
C THR A 127 -0.50 5.73 4.59
N ILE A 128 -1.63 6.13 5.14
CA ILE A 128 -2.96 5.70 4.72
C ILE A 128 -3.55 6.77 3.80
N ARG A 129 -3.89 6.36 2.57
CA ARG A 129 -4.36 7.27 1.52
C ARG A 129 -5.85 7.22 1.26
N ASP A 130 -6.47 6.07 1.49
CA ASP A 130 -7.86 5.79 1.15
C ASP A 130 -8.39 4.66 2.05
N GLY A 131 -9.62 4.21 1.81
CA GLY A 131 -10.24 3.08 2.53
C GLY A 131 -9.69 1.71 2.15
N SER A 132 -8.62 1.60 1.36
CA SER A 132 -8.25 0.33 0.75
C SER A 132 -7.51 -0.65 1.67
N LEU A 133 -7.16 -0.22 2.89
CA LEU A 133 -6.76 -1.11 3.98
C LEU A 133 -7.97 -1.61 4.80
N ILE A 134 -9.18 -1.04 4.64
CA ILE A 134 -10.42 -1.61 5.18
C ILE A 134 -10.84 -2.81 4.34
N ASP A 135 -10.94 -2.62 3.02
CA ASP A 135 -11.20 -3.69 2.05
C ASP A 135 -10.70 -3.27 0.65
N ALA A 136 -10.56 -4.22 -0.28
CA ALA A 136 -10.23 -3.96 -1.67
C ALA A 136 -11.25 -3.05 -2.36
N ALA A 137 -12.54 -3.18 -2.01
CA ALA A 137 -13.57 -2.20 -2.33
C ALA A 137 -14.46 -2.02 -1.09
N PRO A 138 -14.22 -0.98 -0.27
CA PRO A 138 -14.87 -0.82 1.02
C PRO A 138 -16.30 -0.29 0.86
N MET A 139 -17.21 -1.13 0.33
CA MET A 139 -18.62 -0.80 0.09
C MET A 139 -19.34 -0.33 1.36
N CYS A 140 -18.90 -0.79 2.53
CA CYS A 140 -19.42 -0.32 3.80
C CYS A 140 -19.28 1.20 4.00
N LEU A 141 -18.30 1.84 3.37
CA LEU A 141 -18.10 3.30 3.45
C LEU A 141 -19.07 4.10 2.56
N HIS A 142 -19.88 3.45 1.73
CA HIS A 142 -20.98 4.12 1.04
C HIS A 142 -22.15 4.43 1.98
N HIS A 143 -22.29 3.65 3.05
CA HIS A 143 -23.43 3.70 3.98
C HIS A 143 -23.03 4.12 5.39
N GLY A 144 -21.76 4.44 5.61
CA GLY A 144 -21.23 4.78 6.92
C GLY A 144 -19.80 5.31 6.86
N ASP A 145 -19.25 5.61 8.02
CA ASP A 145 -17.95 6.26 8.18
C ASP A 145 -16.93 5.37 8.93
N ARG A 146 -17.19 4.05 8.95
CA ARG A 146 -16.37 3.02 9.61
C ARG A 146 -16.61 1.62 9.01
N MET A 147 -15.65 0.72 9.24
CA MET A 147 -15.84 -0.72 9.07
C MET A 147 -16.90 -1.21 10.08
N PRO A 148 -17.95 -1.91 9.62
CA PRO A 148 -19.05 -2.30 10.50
C PRO A 148 -18.65 -3.47 11.40
N VAL A 149 -19.30 -3.57 12.56
CA VAL A 149 -19.00 -4.61 13.58
C VAL A 149 -19.26 -6.03 13.09
N ASP A 150 -20.19 -6.18 12.14
CA ASP A 150 -20.56 -7.44 11.48
C ASP A 150 -19.77 -7.69 10.19
N CYS A 151 -18.65 -6.97 9.98
CA CYS A 151 -17.76 -7.20 8.84
C CYS A 151 -17.22 -8.64 8.88
N GLY A 152 -17.63 -9.45 7.89
CA GLY A 152 -17.24 -10.85 7.77
C GLY A 152 -17.59 -11.41 6.40
N VAL A 153 -17.22 -12.69 6.18
CA VAL A 153 -17.43 -13.37 4.89
C VAL A 153 -18.90 -13.40 4.49
N ALA A 154 -19.82 -13.59 5.44
CA ALA A 154 -21.26 -13.60 5.18
C ALA A 154 -21.74 -12.26 4.61
N LYS A 155 -21.45 -11.15 5.29
CA LYS A 155 -21.79 -9.79 4.84
C LYS A 155 -21.10 -9.42 3.53
N LEU A 156 -19.83 -9.79 3.39
CA LEU A 156 -19.07 -9.59 2.15
C LEU A 156 -19.75 -10.28 0.96
N TRP A 157 -20.15 -11.54 1.13
CA TRP A 157 -20.69 -12.38 0.07
C TRP A 157 -22.16 -12.07 -0.26
N GLY A 158 -22.96 -11.75 0.76
CA GLY A 158 -24.40 -11.50 0.66
C GLY A 158 -24.75 -10.06 0.30
N GLU A 159 -23.97 -9.08 0.76
CA GLU A 159 -24.28 -7.66 0.63
C GLU A 159 -23.20 -6.93 -0.20
N CYS A 160 -21.98 -6.81 0.33
CA CYS A 160 -20.96 -5.94 -0.26
C CYS A 160 -20.60 -6.32 -1.70
N SER A 161 -20.40 -7.62 -1.97
CA SER A 161 -20.08 -8.08 -3.33
C SER A 161 -21.25 -7.91 -4.29
N VAL A 162 -22.50 -8.05 -3.82
CA VAL A 162 -23.70 -7.86 -4.64
C VAL A 162 -23.79 -6.40 -5.06
N GLU A 163 -23.73 -5.47 -4.09
CA GLU A 163 -23.74 -4.04 -4.35
C GLU A 163 -22.59 -3.61 -5.27
N TYR A 164 -21.37 -4.10 -5.04
CA TYR A 164 -20.23 -3.81 -5.89
C TYR A 164 -20.46 -4.24 -7.34
N PHE A 165 -21.07 -5.41 -7.58
CA PHE A 165 -21.34 -5.85 -8.96
C PHE A 165 -22.43 -5.05 -9.63
N ASP A 166 -23.50 -4.73 -8.90
CA ASP A 166 -24.61 -3.94 -9.43
C ASP A 166 -24.16 -2.53 -9.84
N LEU A 167 -23.23 -1.93 -9.09
CA LEU A 167 -22.70 -0.59 -9.38
C LEU A 167 -21.56 -0.59 -10.40
N TYR A 168 -20.60 -1.52 -10.29
CA TYR A 168 -19.31 -1.39 -10.99
C TYR A 168 -19.03 -2.47 -12.03
N VAL A 169 -19.72 -3.61 -12.03
CA VAL A 169 -19.43 -4.72 -12.95
C VAL A 169 -20.54 -4.85 -14.00
N LYS A 170 -20.32 -4.24 -15.15
CA LYS A 170 -21.20 -4.40 -16.33
C LYS A 170 -20.87 -5.71 -17.06
N GLY A 171 -21.88 -6.55 -17.32
CA GLY A 171 -21.78 -7.72 -18.21
C GLY A 171 -21.64 -9.10 -17.54
N ARG A 172 -21.48 -10.15 -18.35
CA ARG A 172 -21.49 -11.59 -17.95
C ARG A 172 -20.13 -12.12 -17.45
N ARG A 173 -19.41 -11.41 -16.56
CA ARG A 173 -18.38 -12.15 -15.78
C ARG A 173 -19.09 -13.22 -14.95
N THR A 174 -18.57 -14.43 -14.89
CA THR A 174 -19.14 -15.45 -14.01
C THR A 174 -19.11 -14.91 -12.59
N ARG A 175 -20.30 -14.67 -12.01
CA ARG A 175 -20.46 -14.02 -10.68
C ARG A 175 -19.55 -14.67 -9.63
N LEU A 176 -19.34 -15.99 -9.73
CA LEU A 176 -18.47 -16.74 -8.82
C LEU A 176 -17.00 -16.30 -8.86
N ALA A 177 -16.37 -16.18 -10.03
CA ALA A 177 -14.97 -15.78 -10.13
C ALA A 177 -14.74 -14.36 -9.59
N ALA A 178 -15.68 -13.45 -9.86
CA ALA A 178 -15.65 -12.10 -9.32
C ALA A 178 -15.83 -12.09 -7.79
N LYS A 179 -16.75 -12.91 -7.24
CA LYS A 179 -16.92 -13.07 -5.79
C LYS A 179 -15.67 -13.65 -5.12
N LEU A 180 -15.02 -14.63 -5.73
CA LEU A 180 -13.78 -15.21 -5.21
C LEU A 180 -12.63 -14.18 -5.21
N ALA A 181 -12.52 -13.36 -6.25
CA ALA A 181 -11.54 -12.27 -6.29
C ALA A 181 -11.82 -11.21 -5.20
N PHE A 182 -13.09 -10.91 -4.95
CA PHE A 182 -13.52 -10.01 -3.88
C PHE A 182 -13.18 -10.56 -2.49
N LEU A 183 -13.48 -11.83 -2.26
CA LEU A 183 -13.12 -12.56 -1.03
C LEU A 183 -11.61 -12.58 -0.81
N HIS A 184 -10.83 -12.83 -1.87
CA HIS A 184 -9.37 -12.74 -1.79
C HIS A 184 -8.90 -11.34 -1.37
N GLY A 185 -9.49 -10.29 -1.96
CA GLY A 185 -9.21 -8.90 -1.57
C GLY A 185 -9.49 -8.62 -0.10
N TRP A 186 -10.61 -9.10 0.41
CA TRP A 186 -10.98 -8.97 1.82
C TRP A 186 -10.02 -9.72 2.75
N LEU A 187 -9.70 -10.98 2.44
CA LEU A 187 -8.75 -11.78 3.23
C LEU A 187 -7.37 -11.11 3.30
N ASP A 188 -6.93 -10.55 2.17
CA ASP A 188 -5.69 -9.81 2.05
C ASP A 188 -5.71 -8.50 2.86
N ALA A 189 -6.82 -7.76 2.85
CA ALA A 189 -7.01 -6.58 3.70
C ALA A 189 -6.98 -6.95 5.19
N ARG A 190 -7.69 -8.01 5.60
CA ARG A 190 -7.67 -8.54 6.98
C ARG A 190 -6.27 -8.92 7.43
N LEU A 191 -5.45 -9.48 6.53
CA LEU A 191 -4.04 -9.74 6.82
C LEU A 191 -3.27 -8.43 7.04
N LYS A 192 -3.37 -7.47 6.11
CA LYS A 192 -2.68 -6.17 6.19
C LYS A 192 -3.03 -5.40 7.46
N GLN A 193 -4.30 -5.39 7.87
CA GLN A 193 -4.76 -4.72 9.08
C GLN A 193 -4.01 -5.20 10.33
N ARG A 194 -3.72 -6.51 10.44
CA ARG A 194 -2.92 -7.06 11.55
C ARG A 194 -1.47 -6.56 11.59
N PHE A 195 -0.97 -5.99 10.50
CA PHE A 195 0.37 -5.41 10.41
C PHE A 195 0.41 -3.91 10.69
N LEU A 196 -0.74 -3.22 10.82
CA LEU A 196 -0.77 -1.80 11.22
C LEU A 196 -0.12 -1.60 12.60
N ARG A 197 -0.37 -2.50 13.56
CA ARG A 197 0.32 -2.50 14.87
C ARG A 197 1.82 -2.86 14.83
N ARG A 198 2.37 -3.19 13.65
CA ARG A 198 3.78 -3.57 13.48
C ARG A 198 4.62 -2.45 12.85
N VAL A 199 4.04 -1.27 12.62
CA VAL A 199 4.76 -0.06 12.23
C VAL A 199 4.89 0.88 13.44
N ASP A 200 5.84 1.80 13.39
CA ASP A 200 6.13 2.73 14.49
C ASP A 200 5.24 3.97 14.45
N ALA A 201 4.70 4.32 13.28
CA ALA A 201 3.64 5.33 13.16
C ALA A 201 2.76 5.13 11.92
N VAL A 202 1.54 5.63 12.00
CA VAL A 202 0.62 5.81 10.87
C VAL A 202 0.43 7.30 10.62
N VAL A 203 0.53 7.71 9.36
CA VAL A 203 0.18 9.03 8.86
C VAL A 203 -1.02 8.89 7.94
N ALA A 204 -2.03 9.76 8.01
CA ALA A 204 -3.10 9.80 7.03
C ALA A 204 -2.97 11.02 6.10
N VAL A 205 -3.51 10.91 4.88
CA VAL A 205 -3.58 12.05 3.94
C VAL A 205 -4.56 13.14 4.38
N SER A 206 -5.47 12.82 5.29
CA SER A 206 -6.40 13.77 5.90
C SER A 206 -6.90 13.26 7.25
N GLN A 207 -7.35 14.19 8.10
CA GLN A 207 -8.01 13.87 9.36
C GLN A 207 -9.26 12.99 9.14
N GLY A 208 -10.03 13.25 8.08
CA GLY A 208 -11.22 12.46 7.75
C GLY A 208 -10.90 10.99 7.47
N ILE A 209 -9.83 10.70 6.71
CA ILE A 209 -9.37 9.32 6.50
C ILE A 209 -8.91 8.72 7.82
N LEU A 210 -8.12 9.46 8.61
CA LEU A 210 -7.64 8.96 9.90
C LEU A 210 -8.79 8.55 10.83
N ASP A 211 -9.84 9.36 10.90
CA ASP A 211 -11.00 9.13 11.76
C ASP A 211 -11.84 7.93 11.31
N VAL A 212 -11.95 7.68 10.00
CA VAL A 212 -12.58 6.46 9.47
C VAL A 212 -11.86 5.22 10.00
N TYR A 213 -10.52 5.20 9.99
CA TYR A 213 -9.75 4.08 10.50
C TYR A 213 -9.79 3.95 12.02
N ARG A 214 -9.84 5.07 12.76
CA ARG A 214 -10.05 5.08 14.23
C ARG A 214 -11.41 4.50 14.61
N ARG A 215 -12.50 4.98 14.00
CA ARG A 215 -13.86 4.48 14.25
C ARG A 215 -14.04 3.01 13.86
N SER A 216 -13.18 2.51 12.96
CA SER A 216 -13.12 1.11 12.55
C SER A 216 -12.34 0.21 13.54
N GLY A 217 -11.70 0.78 14.57
CA GLY A 217 -10.82 0.04 15.50
C GLY A 217 -9.55 -0.52 14.85
N LEU A 218 -9.20 -0.08 13.63
CA LEU A 218 -8.07 -0.63 12.88
C LEU A 218 -6.72 -0.06 13.31
N LEU A 219 -6.73 1.06 14.04
CA LEU A 219 -5.54 1.73 14.54
C LEU A 219 -5.25 1.42 16.01
N ASP A 220 -6.03 0.52 16.61
CA ASP A 220 -5.84 0.10 17.99
C ASP A 220 -4.48 -0.60 18.13
N GLY A 221 -3.66 -0.09 19.05
CA GLY A 221 -2.29 -0.58 19.27
C GLY A 221 -1.25 -0.06 18.27
N VAL A 222 -1.57 0.91 17.41
CA VAL A 222 -0.56 1.65 16.65
C VAL A 222 0.16 2.65 17.57
N PRO A 223 1.50 2.65 17.66
CA PRO A 223 2.22 3.46 18.66
C PRO A 223 2.04 4.97 18.51
N ARG A 224 1.94 5.47 17.28
CA ARG A 224 1.81 6.91 16.97
C ARG A 224 0.90 7.13 15.77
N LEU A 225 -0.01 8.09 15.90
CA LEU A 225 -0.94 8.51 14.84
C LEU A 225 -0.69 9.98 14.50
N ARG A 226 -0.57 10.30 13.21
CA ARG A 226 -0.38 11.66 12.70
C ARG A 226 -1.21 11.95 11.45
#